data_AF-A0A7K0QQQ2-F1
#
_entry.id   AF-A0A7K0QQQ2-F1
#
_cell.length_a   1.000
_cell.length_b   1.000
_cell.length_c   1.000
_cell.angle_alpha   90.00
_cell.angle_beta   90.00
_cell.angle_gamma   90.00
#
_symmetry.space_group_name_H-M   'P 1'
#
loop_
_entity.id
_entity.type
_entity.pdbx_description
1 polymer ?
#
loop_
_entity_poly.entity_id
_entity_poly.type
_entity_poly.pdbx_seq_one_letter_code
_entity_poly.pdbx_strand_id
1 'polypeptide(L)'
;MAVFFIDTSTGQVATRRQLLAEGVATPREEPQRPWLRIRGTDDATTLWYAVLRREEKGIFIGSLVLRHSSHHALLVERGWEEVDVEELRARDGVPQGDQEM
;
A
#
# COMPACT_ATOMS: atom_id res chain seq x y z
N MET A 1 10.59 6.77 6.07
CA MET A 1 9.24 7.33 6.08
C MET A 1 8.52 6.92 4.81
N ALA A 2 7.46 6.12 4.92
CA ALA A 2 6.75 5.57 3.78
C ALA A 2 5.31 6.09 3.74
N VAL A 3 4.97 6.76 2.64
CA VAL A 3 3.59 7.14 2.31
C VAL A 3 3.06 6.15 1.29
N PHE A 4 1.89 5.59 1.59
CA PHE A 4 1.19 4.64 0.73
C PHE A 4 -0.01 5.29 0.06
N PHE A 5 -0.29 4.84 -1.16
CA PHE A 5 -1.42 5.26 -1.97
C PHE A 5 -2.16 4.02 -2.45
N ILE A 6 -3.47 4.13 -2.58
CA ILE A 6 -4.33 3.08 -3.15
C ILE A 6 -5.03 3.60 -4.40
N ASP A 7 -4.97 2.82 -5.47
CA ASP A 7 -5.79 3.02 -6.65
C ASP A 7 -7.22 2.58 -6.32
N THR A 8 -8.12 3.55 -6.23
CA THR A 8 -9.52 3.32 -5.84
C THR A 8 -10.32 2.49 -6.84
N SER A 9 -9.83 2.31 -8.07
CA SER A 9 -10.51 1.55 -9.13
C SER A 9 -10.06 0.10 -9.20
N THR A 10 -8.80 -0.18 -8.85
CA THR A 10 -8.19 -1.52 -8.98
C THR A 10 -7.75 -2.14 -7.65
N GLY A 11 -7.68 -1.36 -6.57
CA GLY A 11 -7.20 -1.82 -5.26
C GLY A 11 -5.68 -1.97 -5.18
N GLN A 12 -4.95 -1.58 -6.22
CA GLN A 12 -3.49 -1.60 -6.23
C GLN A 12 -2.95 -0.61 -5.21
N VAL A 13 -1.90 -1.01 -4.48
CA VAL A 13 -1.22 -0.13 -3.54
C VAL A 13 0.21 0.14 -4.02
N ALA A 14 0.64 1.39 -3.90
CA ALA A 14 1.97 1.83 -4.25
C ALA A 14 2.53 2.79 -3.21
N THR A 15 3.86 2.83 -3.10
CA THR A 15 4.56 3.86 -2.32
C THR A 15 4.70 5.14 -3.14
N ARG A 16 4.91 6.28 -2.47
CA ARG A 16 5.22 7.54 -3.16
C ARG A 16 6.37 7.41 -4.16
N ARG A 17 7.41 6.66 -3.77
CA ARG A 17 8.60 6.44 -4.61
C ARG A 17 8.24 5.75 -5.93
N GLN A 18 7.36 4.76 -5.87
CA GLN A 18 6.90 4.02 -7.04
C GLN A 18 6.07 4.92 -7.97
N LEU A 19 5.13 5.69 -7.42
CA LEU A 19 4.34 6.62 -8.24
C LEU A 19 5.21 7.69 -8.92
N LEU A 20 6.30 8.12 -8.28
CA LEU A 20 7.28 9.02 -8.90
C LEU A 20 8.07 8.31 -10.01
N ALA A 21 8.49 7.07 -9.79
CA ALA A 21 9.22 6.27 -10.78
C ALA A 21 8.37 5.96 -12.03
N GLU A 22 7.08 5.72 -11.85
CA GLU A 22 6.11 5.48 -12.92
C GLU A 22 5.62 6.78 -13.59
N GLY A 23 6.03 7.95 -13.11
CA GLY A 23 5.58 9.25 -13.63
C GLY A 23 4.12 9.60 -13.33
N VAL A 24 3.47 8.83 -12.44
CA VAL A 24 2.07 9.01 -12.00
C VAL A 24 1.94 10.15 -10.98
N ALA A 25 2.99 10.40 -10.20
CA ALA A 25 3.08 11.52 -9.26
C ALA A 25 4.23 12.46 -9.63
N THR A 26 4.15 13.72 -9.18
CA THR A 26 5.28 14.65 -9.21
C THR A 26 5.84 14.88 -7.80
N PRO A 27 7.10 15.34 -7.65
CA PRO A 27 7.67 15.60 -6.33
C PRO A 27 6.94 16.71 -5.55
N ARG A 28 6.18 17.57 -6.24
CA ARG A 28 5.48 18.73 -5.66
C ARG A 28 3.98 18.53 -5.53
N GLU A 29 3.38 17.63 -6.31
CA GLU A 29 1.94 17.44 -6.33
C GLU A 29 1.57 16.05 -5.82
N GLU A 30 0.40 15.95 -5.19
CA GLU A 30 -0.17 14.65 -4.85
C GLU A 30 -0.62 13.93 -6.13
N PRO A 31 -0.52 12.59 -6.17
CA PRO A 31 -1.01 11.84 -7.31
C PRO A 31 -2.50 12.13 -7.51
N GLN A 32 -2.90 12.30 -8.76
CA GLN A 32 -4.30 12.53 -9.11
C GLN A 32 -5.10 11.23 -8.96
N ARG A 33 -6.44 11.37 -8.93
CA ARG A 33 -7.34 10.21 -8.99
C ARG A 33 -6.95 9.31 -10.18
N PRO A 34 -7.02 7.98 -10.04
CA PRO A 34 -7.70 7.22 -8.97
C PRO A 34 -6.88 7.00 -7.69
N TRP A 35 -5.64 7.48 -7.60
CA TRP A 35 -4.78 7.26 -6.44
C TRP A 35 -5.17 8.14 -5.26
N LEU A 36 -5.51 7.50 -4.14
CA LEU A 36 -5.79 8.17 -2.87
C LEU A 36 -4.74 7.81 -1.84
N ARG A 37 -4.30 8.81 -1.07
CA ARG A 37 -3.36 8.62 0.03
C ARG A 37 -4.01 7.79 1.15
N ILE A 38 -3.35 6.72 1.56
CA ILE A 38 -3.72 5.95 2.75
C ILE A 38 -3.30 6.79 3.97
N ARG A 39 -4.25 7.13 4.84
CA ARG A 39 -3.96 7.89 6.06
C ARG A 39 -3.24 7.00 7.07
N GLY A 40 -2.12 7.49 7.58
CA GLY A 40 -1.29 6.80 8.56
C GLY A 40 -0.06 7.63 8.95
N THR A 41 0.73 7.10 9.86
CA THR A 41 1.99 7.71 10.29
C THR A 41 3.01 7.73 9.14
N ASP A 42 3.64 8.88 8.92
CA ASP A 42 4.66 9.05 7.86
C ASP A 42 5.92 8.18 8.11
N ASP A 43 6.19 7.85 9.37
CA ASP A 43 7.24 6.91 9.82
C ASP A 43 6.86 5.42 9.76
N ALA A 44 5.78 5.06 9.09
CA ALA A 44 5.42 3.65 8.98
C ALA A 44 6.49 2.85 8.21
N THR A 45 6.87 1.71 8.79
CA THR A 45 7.68 0.69 8.13
C THR A 45 6.84 -0.57 7.94
N THR A 46 6.95 -1.20 6.78
CA THR A 46 6.22 -2.46 6.47
C THR A 46 6.60 -3.62 7.39
N LEU A 47 7.69 -3.46 8.17
CA LEU A 47 8.07 -4.39 9.24
C LEU A 47 7.07 -4.43 10.39
N TRP A 48 6.51 -3.28 10.76
CA TRP A 48 5.60 -3.14 11.90
C TRP A 48 4.18 -2.76 11.50
N TYR A 49 4.00 -2.20 10.30
CA TYR A 49 2.71 -1.79 9.79
C TYR A 49 2.27 -2.69 8.63
N ALA A 50 1.00 -3.09 8.68
CA ALA A 50 0.29 -3.72 7.58
C ALA A 50 -0.50 -2.66 6.84
N VAL A 51 -0.38 -2.66 5.51
CA VAL A 51 -1.32 -1.95 4.65
C VAL A 51 -2.48 -2.88 4.40
N LEU A 52 -3.67 -2.44 4.77
CA LEU A 52 -4.91 -3.16 4.52
C LEU A 52 -5.68 -2.47 3.40
N ARG A 53 -6.34 -3.24 2.54
CA ARG A 53 -7.30 -2.76 1.57
C ARG A 53 -8.66 -3.44 1.75
N ARG A 54 -9.72 -2.75 1.35
CA ARG A 54 -11.06 -3.32 1.29
C ARG A 54 -11.84 -2.64 0.17
N GLU A 55 -12.63 -3.40 -0.57
CA GLU A 55 -13.59 -2.86 -1.52
C GLU A 55 -14.88 -2.47 -0.78
N GLU A 56 -15.30 -1.22 -0.96
CA GLU A 56 -16.55 -0.68 -0.43
C GLU A 56 -17.36 -0.05 -1.56
N LYS A 57 -18.52 -0.62 -1.89
CA LYS A 57 -19.43 -0.09 -2.93
C LYS A 57 -18.75 0.17 -4.29
N GLY A 58 -17.83 -0.72 -4.69
CA GLY A 58 -17.09 -0.62 -5.96
C GLY A 58 -15.93 0.40 -5.95
N ILE A 59 -15.52 0.89 -4.78
CA ILE A 59 -14.28 1.65 -4.62
C ILE A 59 -13.36 0.98 -3.59
N PHE A 60 -12.06 0.96 -3.86
CA PHE A 60 -11.08 0.45 -2.91
C PHE A 60 -10.65 1.53 -1.92
N ILE A 61 -10.66 1.18 -0.63
CA ILE A 61 -10.15 2.01 0.46
C ILE A 61 -8.97 1.32 1.13
N GLY A 62 -8.02 2.12 1.59
CA GLY A 62 -6.81 1.64 2.26
C GLY A 62 -6.74 2.11 3.71
N SER A 63 -6.12 1.29 4.56
CA SER A 63 -5.83 1.63 5.95
C SER A 63 -4.42 1.16 6.32
N LEU A 64 -3.79 1.86 7.25
CA LEU A 64 -2.46 1.53 7.76
C LEU A 64 -2.57 1.19 9.24
N VAL A 65 -2.25 -0.05 9.62
CA VAL A 65 -2.40 -0.53 10.99
C VAL A 65 -1.14 -1.24 11.47
N LEU A 66 -0.92 -1.26 12.77
CA LEU A 66 0.17 -2.02 13.37
C LEU A 66 -0.12 -3.53 13.24
N ARG A 67 0.87 -4.28 12.73
CA ARG A 67 0.87 -5.75 12.68
C ARG A 67 0.72 -6.32 14.09
N HIS A 68 0.14 -7.52 14.17
CA HIS A 68 -0.05 -8.27 15.42
C HIS A 68 -0.80 -7.53 16.53
N SER A 69 -1.53 -6.47 16.18
CA SER A 69 -2.40 -5.74 17.10
C SER A 69 -3.82 -6.29 17.03
N SER A 70 -4.59 -6.21 18.13
CA SER A 70 -6.01 -6.61 18.13
C SER A 70 -6.84 -5.87 17.06
N HIS A 71 -6.43 -4.63 16.72
CA HIS A 71 -7.06 -3.86 15.66
C HIS A 71 -6.82 -4.46 14.26
N HIS A 72 -5.62 -5.01 14.01
CA HIS A 72 -5.32 -5.68 12.74
C HIS A 72 -6.18 -6.94 12.58
N ALA A 73 -6.24 -7.80 13.61
CA ALA A 73 -7.09 -8.99 13.60
C ALA A 73 -8.57 -8.63 13.34
N LEU A 74 -9.10 -7.62 14.04
CA LEU A 74 -10.47 -7.15 13.87
C LEU A 74 -10.77 -6.69 12.44
N LEU A 75 -9.82 -6.04 11.77
CA LEU A 75 -10.01 -5.58 10.39
C LEU A 75 -9.99 -6.75 9.41
N VAL A 76 -9.07 -7.70 9.59
CA VAL A 76 -9.05 -8.92 8.77
C VAL A 76 -10.35 -9.71 8.93
N GLU A 77 -10.85 -9.88 10.16
CA GLU A 77 -12.16 -10.50 10.42
C GLU A 77 -13.33 -9.74 9.77
N ARG A 78 -13.21 -8.41 9.63
CA ARG A 78 -14.19 -7.57 8.93
C ARG A 78 -14.02 -7.58 7.41
N GLY A 79 -13.21 -8.48 6.85
CA GLY A 79 -13.00 -8.61 5.41
C GLY A 79 -12.06 -7.55 4.84
N TRP A 80 -11.14 -7.01 5.64
CA TRP A 80 -10.01 -6.28 5.10
C TRP A 80 -8.91 -7.26 4.69
N GLU A 81 -8.34 -7.03 3.51
CA GLU A 81 -7.27 -7.82 2.96
C GLU A 81 -5.93 -7.15 3.24
N GLU A 82 -4.96 -7.92 3.75
CA GLU A 82 -3.60 -7.41 3.88
C GLU A 82 -2.92 -7.40 2.51
N VAL A 83 -2.33 -6.25 2.18
CA VAL A 83 -1.48 -6.12 0.99
C VAL A 83 -0.11 -6.65 1.35
N ASP A 84 0.33 -7.65 0.58
CA ASP A 84 1.59 -8.31 0.83
C ASP A 84 2.79 -7.37 0.60
N VAL A 85 3.83 -7.52 1.42
CA VAL A 85 5.05 -6.70 1.29
C VAL A 85 5.77 -7.02 -0.02
N GLU A 86 5.66 -8.25 -0.51
CA GLU A 86 6.20 -8.66 -1.82
C GLU A 86 5.42 -8.02 -2.97
N GLU A 87 4.09 -7.88 -2.89
CA GLU A 87 3.30 -7.10 -3.85
C GLU A 87 3.81 -5.64 -3.91
N LEU A 88 4.06 -5.05 -2.73
CA LEU A 88 4.63 -3.70 -2.64
C LEU A 88 6.06 -3.64 -3.18
N ARG A 89 6.90 -4.67 -2.98
CA ARG A 89 8.28 -4.69 -3.48
C ARG A 89 8.39 -4.99 -4.97
N ALA A 90 7.53 -5.82 -5.53
CA ALA A 90 7.54 -6.16 -6.95
C ALA A 90 7.33 -4.91 -7.83
N ARG A 91 6.54 -3.94 -7.34
CA ARG A 91 6.38 -2.63 -7.99
C ARG A 91 7.61 -1.74 -7.95
N ASP A 92 8.59 -2.04 -7.10
CA ASP A 92 9.83 -1.27 -6.99
C ASP A 92 10.83 -1.60 -8.11
N GLY A 93 10.54 -2.59 -8.96
CA GLY A 93 11.36 -2.92 -10.12
C GLY A 93 12.71 -3.55 -9.76
N VAL A 94 12.87 -4.11 -8.56
CA VAL A 94 14.01 -4.95 -8.24
C VAL A 94 13.69 -6.37 -8.73
N PRO A 95 14.27 -6.85 -9.84
CA PRO A 95 14.17 -8.26 -10.19
C PRO A 95 14.79 -9.04 -9.03
N GLN A 96 14.02 -9.95 -8.45
CA GLN A 96 14.52 -10.96 -7.54
C GLN A 96 15.50 -11.81 -8.36
N GLY A 97 16.79 -11.48 -8.26
CA GLY A 97 17.84 -12.31 -8.84
C GLY A 97 17.70 -13.72 -8.28
N ASP A 98 17.55 -14.68 -9.19
CA ASP A 98 17.74 -16.11 -9.03
C ASP A 98 18.23 -16.52 -7.62
N GLN A 99 17.30 -17.02 -6.81
CA GLN A 99 17.65 -18.12 -5.93
C GLN A 99 17.58 -19.38 -6.79
N GLU A 100 18.69 -19.78 -7.40
CA GLU A 100 19.01 -21.17 -7.75
C GLU A 100 20.47 -21.26 -8.22
N MET A 101 21.33 -21.84 -7.37
CA MET A 101 22.45 -22.78 -7.67
C MET A 101 23.38 -22.92 -6.46
#